data_AF-A0A2M7I4D9-F1
#
_entry.id   AF-A0A2M7I4D9-F1
#
_cell.length_a   1.000
_cell.length_b   1.000
_cell.length_c   1.000
_cell.angle_alpha   90.00
_cell.angle_beta   90.00
_cell.angle_gamma   90.00
#
_symmetry.space_group_name_H-M   'P 1'
#
loop_
_entity.id
_entity.type
_entity.pdbx_description
1 polymer ?
#
loop_
_entity_poly.entity_id
_entity_poly.type
_entity_poly.pdbx_seq_one_letter_code
_entity_poly.pdbx_strand_id
1 'polypeptide(L)'
;MNNLKLIKTILVLILFISFNNNAQEQYKINIVMLGIGSHNPTFNGQQFPDLKYYYTPELISQAKVDKTGKALVNLFGGDTREIFEGEPAHLAKWWDEKNLKNYAVLFDKNGVGAWHGYLNLDEDDILDSDAEWGDHELLKDILEQLIEDNENIELDVDKNNDESLLEREMPDFSVETINNEKKSIKYLVKSDKPTLLVIFQMPKDVDLNAQKKMEKEKSVGGFLGNVVQTTAKQTWLRVMQKIEFSVFKKEIKIYDEPED
;
A
#
# COMPACT_ATOMS: atom_id res chain seq x y z
N MET A 1 -40.76 0.79 33.73
CA MET A 1 -39.84 -0.36 33.80
C MET A 1 -38.92 -0.51 32.56
N ASN A 2 -38.75 0.52 31.71
CA ASN A 2 -38.03 0.40 30.42
C ASN A 2 -36.69 1.14 30.32
N ASN A 3 -36.47 2.20 31.11
CA ASN A 3 -35.25 3.01 30.97
C ASN A 3 -33.99 2.27 31.48
N LEU A 4 -34.12 1.43 32.51
CA LEU A 4 -32.98 0.69 33.06
C LEU A 4 -32.49 -0.42 32.11
N LYS A 5 -33.39 -1.02 31.31
CA LYS A 5 -33.01 -2.00 30.28
C LYS A 5 -32.33 -1.31 29.10
N LEU A 6 -32.86 -0.18 28.64
CA LEU A 6 -32.29 0.60 27.55
C LEU A 6 -30.86 1.10 27.88
N ILE A 7 -30.65 1.61 29.10
CA ILE A 7 -29.33 2.08 29.56
C ILE A 7 -28.32 0.93 29.62
N LYS A 8 -28.74 -0.27 30.09
CA LYS A 8 -27.88 -1.46 30.10
C LYS A 8 -27.52 -1.91 28.68
N THR A 9 -28.45 -1.88 27.73
CA THR A 9 -28.18 -2.25 26.34
C THR A 9 -27.20 -1.27 25.69
N ILE A 10 -27.35 0.04 25.92
CA ILE A 10 -26.43 1.06 25.39
C ILE A 10 -25.02 0.91 25.98
N LEU A 11 -24.90 0.66 27.29
CA LEU A 11 -23.62 0.44 27.95
C LEU A 11 -22.90 -0.81 27.43
N VAL A 12 -23.62 -1.90 27.19
CA VAL A 12 -23.05 -3.12 26.58
C VAL A 12 -22.59 -2.85 25.16
N LEU A 13 -23.35 -2.07 24.38
CA LEU A 13 -22.96 -1.69 23.02
C LEU A 13 -21.69 -0.82 23.00
N ILE A 14 -21.59 0.17 23.90
CA ILE A 14 -20.41 1.01 24.06
C ILE A 14 -19.21 0.17 24.51
N LEU A 15 -19.39 -0.78 25.43
CA LEU A 15 -18.33 -1.71 25.82
C LEU A 15 -17.88 -2.61 24.67
N PHE A 16 -18.79 -3.13 23.85
CA PHE A 16 -18.46 -3.93 22.66
C PHE A 16 -17.74 -3.10 21.58
N ILE A 17 -18.09 -1.82 21.42
CA ILE A 17 -17.38 -0.90 20.52
C ILE A 17 -15.97 -0.60 21.07
N SER A 18 -15.84 -0.40 22.38
CA SER A 18 -14.54 -0.14 23.03
C SER A 18 -13.62 -1.37 23.07
N PHE A 19 -14.17 -2.59 23.09
CA PHE A 19 -13.38 -3.83 23.02
C PHE A 19 -12.91 -4.15 21.60
N ASN A 20 -13.69 -3.83 20.56
CA ASN A 20 -13.22 -3.96 19.17
C ASN A 20 -12.18 -2.91 18.78
N ASN A 21 -12.15 -1.76 19.45
CA ASN A 21 -11.16 -0.70 19.20
C ASN A 21 -9.80 -0.92 19.91
N ASN A 22 -9.64 -2.01 20.67
CA ASN A 22 -8.38 -2.39 21.29
C ASN A 22 -7.83 -3.69 20.69
N ALA A 23 -7.95 -3.88 19.37
CA ALA A 23 -6.93 -4.66 18.69
C ALA A 23 -5.60 -3.95 18.99
N GLN A 24 -4.74 -4.56 19.81
CA GLN A 24 -3.41 -4.04 20.10
C GLN A 24 -2.71 -3.84 18.75
N GLU A 25 -2.52 -2.58 18.33
CA GLU A 25 -1.49 -2.24 17.35
C GLU A 25 -0.19 -2.84 17.89
N GLN A 26 0.32 -3.93 17.30
CA GLN A 26 1.59 -4.51 17.72
C GLN A 26 2.69 -3.45 17.55
N TYR A 27 2.61 -2.70 16.45
CA TYR A 27 3.50 -1.60 16.12
C TYR A 27 2.71 -0.30 16.06
N LYS A 28 3.13 0.69 16.86
CA LYS A 28 2.63 2.07 16.72
C LYS A 28 3.27 2.72 15.49
N ILE A 29 2.79 2.35 14.31
CA ILE A 29 3.31 2.79 13.02
C ILE A 29 2.21 3.43 12.17
N ASN A 30 2.57 4.40 11.33
CA ASN A 30 1.70 4.89 10.27
C ASN A 30 1.94 4.13 8.97
N ILE A 31 0.89 3.69 8.28
CA ILE A 31 1.01 3.14 6.92
C ILE A 31 0.46 4.12 5.89
N VAL A 32 1.32 4.48 4.93
CA VAL A 32 0.97 5.34 3.79
C VAL A 32 1.07 4.51 2.52
N MET A 33 -0.04 4.32 1.84
CA MET A 33 -0.10 3.64 0.54
C MET A 33 0.00 4.69 -0.57
N LEU A 34 1.10 4.67 -1.32
CA LEU A 34 1.35 5.58 -2.44
C LEU A 34 1.10 4.90 -3.78
N GLY A 35 -0.01 5.28 -4.42
CA GLY A 35 -0.40 4.83 -5.75
C GLY A 35 0.31 5.63 -6.83
N ILE A 36 0.97 4.93 -7.74
CA ILE A 36 1.54 5.51 -8.97
C ILE A 36 0.44 5.72 -10.00
N GLY A 37 0.25 6.98 -10.38
CA GLY A 37 -0.82 7.40 -11.29
C GLY A 37 -2.16 7.70 -10.60
N SER A 38 -3.22 7.78 -11.39
CA SER A 38 -4.58 8.08 -10.89
C SER A 38 -5.18 6.89 -10.13
N HIS A 39 -6.04 7.20 -9.16
CA HIS A 39 -6.78 6.17 -8.41
C HIS A 39 -7.64 5.29 -9.33
N ASN A 40 -7.79 4.02 -8.95
CA ASN A 40 -8.73 3.11 -9.59
C ASN A 40 -10.14 3.33 -9.01
N PRO A 41 -11.16 3.65 -9.82
CA PRO A 41 -12.50 3.99 -9.33
C PRO A 41 -13.29 2.78 -8.79
N THR A 42 -12.83 1.57 -9.05
CA THR A 42 -13.47 0.31 -8.60
C THR A 42 -12.80 -0.27 -7.34
N PHE A 43 -11.70 0.34 -6.89
CA PHE A 43 -11.03 -0.05 -5.66
C PHE A 43 -11.77 0.49 -4.43
N ASN A 44 -12.08 -0.40 -3.49
CA ASN A 44 -12.64 -0.03 -2.19
C ASN A 44 -11.56 -0.06 -1.10
N GLY A 45 -10.86 1.07 -0.90
CA GLY A 45 -9.86 1.20 0.15
C GLY A 45 -10.41 1.07 1.58
N GLN A 46 -11.72 1.26 1.80
CA GLN A 46 -12.33 1.13 3.13
C GLN A 46 -12.30 -0.30 3.67
N GLN A 47 -12.03 -1.29 2.83
CA GLN A 47 -11.83 -2.67 3.25
C GLN A 47 -10.57 -2.85 4.10
N PHE A 48 -9.61 -1.91 4.01
CA PHE A 48 -8.35 -1.92 4.76
C PHE A 48 -8.25 -0.60 5.55
N PRO A 49 -8.91 -0.52 6.71
CA PRO A 49 -9.18 0.74 7.40
C PRO A 49 -7.93 1.39 8.01
N ASP A 50 -6.85 0.64 8.22
CA ASP A 50 -5.62 1.17 8.82
C ASP A 50 -4.63 1.68 7.77
N LEU A 51 -4.96 1.49 6.48
CA LEU A 51 -4.16 1.94 5.36
C LEU A 51 -4.66 3.30 4.83
N LYS A 52 -3.75 4.27 4.69
CA LYS A 52 -4.08 5.61 4.16
C LYS A 52 -3.61 5.73 2.71
N TYR A 53 -4.54 5.92 1.79
CA TYR A 53 -4.26 5.93 0.35
C TYR A 53 -4.05 7.33 -0.22
N TYR A 54 -2.97 7.48 -0.97
CA TYR A 54 -2.61 8.69 -1.70
C TYR A 54 -2.15 8.32 -3.11
N TYR A 55 -2.36 9.22 -4.06
CA TYR A 55 -2.16 8.97 -5.48
C TYR A 55 -1.35 10.09 -6.13
N THR A 56 -0.75 9.79 -7.28
CA THR A 56 0.04 10.72 -8.09
C THR A 56 -0.59 10.85 -9.47
N PRO A 57 -1.78 11.48 -9.59
CA PRO A 57 -2.53 11.49 -10.85
C PRO A 57 -1.84 12.24 -11.98
N GLU A 58 -0.86 13.08 -11.66
CA GLU A 58 0.00 13.78 -12.62
C GLU A 58 1.07 12.87 -13.24
N LEU A 59 1.29 11.65 -12.69
CA LEU A 59 2.04 10.57 -13.34
C LEU A 59 1.14 9.82 -14.31
N ILE A 60 1.40 10.00 -15.59
CA ILE A 60 0.60 9.46 -16.68
C ILE A 60 1.29 8.24 -17.28
N SER A 61 0.57 7.12 -17.31
CA SER A 61 0.99 5.92 -18.00
C SER A 61 1.21 6.17 -19.49
N GLN A 62 2.35 5.67 -19.99
CA GLN A 62 2.72 5.68 -21.41
C GLN A 62 2.34 4.37 -22.12
N ALA A 63 1.74 3.42 -21.43
CA ALA A 63 1.39 2.12 -22.00
C ALA A 63 0.27 2.24 -23.03
N LYS A 64 0.57 1.87 -24.28
CA LYS A 64 -0.38 1.83 -25.41
C LYS A 64 -1.11 0.49 -25.56
N VAL A 65 -1.27 -0.24 -24.46
CA VAL A 65 -1.96 -1.54 -24.43
C VAL A 65 -3.34 -1.39 -23.79
N ASP A 66 -4.25 -2.30 -24.14
CA ASP A 66 -5.59 -2.34 -23.57
C ASP A 66 -5.58 -2.77 -22.10
N LYS A 67 -6.76 -2.77 -21.47
CA LYS A 67 -6.93 -3.12 -20.04
C LYS A 67 -6.35 -4.49 -19.69
N THR A 68 -6.55 -5.46 -20.57
CA THR A 68 -6.03 -6.82 -20.42
C THR A 68 -4.51 -6.85 -20.51
N GLY A 69 -3.94 -6.11 -21.46
CA GLY A 69 -2.50 -5.92 -21.59
C GLY A 69 -1.88 -5.26 -20.36
N LYS A 70 -2.51 -4.22 -19.79
CA LYS A 70 -2.04 -3.59 -18.55
C LYS A 70 -2.10 -4.53 -17.36
N ALA A 71 -3.19 -5.28 -17.22
CA ALA A 71 -3.31 -6.30 -16.17
C ALA A 71 -2.26 -7.41 -16.32
N LEU A 72 -1.97 -7.85 -17.56
CA LEU A 72 -0.92 -8.82 -17.87
C LEU A 72 0.48 -8.28 -17.53
N VAL A 73 0.80 -7.05 -17.95
CA VAL A 73 2.06 -6.38 -17.64
C VAL A 73 2.24 -6.27 -16.12
N ASN A 74 1.18 -5.94 -15.39
CA ASN A 74 1.27 -5.89 -13.94
C ASN A 74 1.41 -7.27 -13.28
N LEU A 75 0.85 -8.34 -13.87
CA LEU A 75 0.96 -9.68 -13.30
C LEU A 75 2.27 -10.39 -13.63
N PHE A 76 2.61 -10.41 -14.91
CA PHE A 76 3.69 -11.22 -15.47
C PHE A 76 4.87 -10.37 -15.95
N GLY A 77 4.81 -9.07 -15.68
CA GLY A 77 5.74 -8.10 -16.20
C GLY A 77 7.20 -8.46 -16.02
N GLY A 78 7.60 -9.01 -14.87
CA GLY A 78 9.03 -9.06 -14.54
C GLY A 78 9.63 -7.66 -14.73
N ASP A 79 10.56 -7.52 -15.66
CA ASP A 79 11.15 -6.23 -16.09
C ASP A 79 10.25 -5.38 -17.01
N THR A 80 9.25 -5.99 -17.63
CA THR A 80 8.24 -5.33 -18.46
C THR A 80 7.18 -4.68 -17.56
N ARG A 81 7.22 -3.37 -17.40
CA ARG A 81 6.29 -2.61 -16.57
C ARG A 81 5.56 -1.52 -17.35
N GLU A 82 4.49 -1.00 -16.76
CA GLU A 82 3.91 0.27 -17.19
C GLU A 82 4.88 1.40 -16.82
N ILE A 83 5.29 2.19 -17.83
CA ILE A 83 6.17 3.36 -17.66
C ILE A 83 5.30 4.59 -17.43
N PHE A 84 5.75 5.50 -16.56
CA PHE A 84 5.03 6.72 -16.21
C PHE A 84 5.87 7.96 -16.51
N GLU A 85 5.22 9.01 -17.00
CA GLU A 85 5.83 10.33 -17.17
C GLU A 85 4.95 11.40 -16.54
N GLY A 86 5.57 12.50 -16.10
CA GLY A 86 4.89 13.62 -15.47
C GLY A 86 5.51 13.99 -14.13
N GLU A 87 4.74 14.68 -13.30
CA GLU A 87 5.19 15.10 -11.97
C GLU A 87 4.68 14.15 -10.87
N PRO A 88 5.50 13.83 -9.87
CA PRO A 88 6.89 14.27 -9.69
C PRO A 88 7.89 13.45 -10.53
N ALA A 89 8.72 14.15 -11.33
CA ALA A 89 9.62 13.49 -12.28
C ALA A 89 10.63 12.52 -11.64
N HIS A 90 11.07 12.79 -10.40
CA HIS A 90 11.99 11.91 -9.69
C HIS A 90 11.34 10.58 -9.28
N LEU A 91 10.03 10.57 -8.97
CA LEU A 91 9.31 9.34 -8.65
C LEU A 91 9.06 8.51 -9.92
N ALA A 92 8.77 9.16 -11.05
CA ALA A 92 8.70 8.51 -12.35
C ALA A 92 10.02 7.81 -12.68
N LYS A 93 11.14 8.54 -12.57
CA LYS A 93 12.49 8.00 -12.75
C LYS A 93 12.75 6.82 -11.80
N TRP A 94 12.39 6.96 -10.53
CA TRP A 94 12.60 5.91 -9.54
C TRP A 94 11.76 4.65 -9.83
N TRP A 95 10.50 4.82 -10.23
CA TRP A 95 9.64 3.74 -10.69
C TRP A 95 10.26 2.99 -11.87
N ASP A 96 10.78 3.74 -12.84
CA ASP A 96 11.38 3.22 -14.08
C ASP A 96 12.78 2.61 -13.89
N GLU A 97 13.55 3.04 -12.90
CA GLU A 97 14.88 2.47 -12.65
C GLU A 97 14.80 1.27 -11.72
N LYS A 98 13.93 1.32 -10.71
CA LYS A 98 13.95 0.39 -9.57
C LYS A 98 12.71 -0.48 -9.43
N ASN A 99 11.74 -0.39 -10.33
CA ASN A 99 10.55 -1.25 -10.33
C ASN A 99 9.85 -1.27 -8.97
N LEU A 100 9.32 -0.14 -8.52
CA LEU A 100 8.84 0.04 -7.15
C LEU A 100 7.54 -0.69 -6.82
N LYS A 101 7.19 -1.73 -7.58
CA LYS A 101 6.01 -2.54 -7.31
C LYS A 101 6.20 -3.29 -6.00
N ASN A 102 5.34 -3.00 -5.02
CA ASN A 102 5.41 -3.55 -3.64
C ASN A 102 6.69 -3.14 -2.90
N TYR A 103 7.34 -2.09 -3.37
CA TYR A 103 8.49 -1.53 -2.69
C TYR A 103 8.02 -0.68 -1.51
N ALA A 104 8.73 -0.76 -0.40
CA ALA A 104 8.41 -0.01 0.79
C ALA A 104 9.64 0.73 1.32
N VAL A 105 9.36 1.84 2.01
CA VAL A 105 10.35 2.65 2.71
C VAL A 105 9.82 2.93 4.10
N LEU A 106 10.59 2.57 5.11
CA LEU A 106 10.33 2.92 6.48
C LEU A 106 11.04 4.23 6.79
N PHE A 107 10.29 5.21 7.30
CA PHE A 107 10.81 6.45 7.82
C PHE A 107 10.70 6.48 9.34
N ASP A 108 11.71 7.05 9.99
CA ASP A 108 11.61 7.43 11.39
C ASP A 108 10.57 8.55 11.59
N LYS A 109 10.32 8.94 12.85
CA LYS A 109 9.36 10.01 13.17
C LYS A 109 9.76 11.38 12.60
N ASN A 110 11.03 11.59 12.29
CA ASN A 110 11.52 12.84 11.70
C ASN A 110 11.35 12.90 10.19
N GLY A 111 11.01 11.78 9.55
CA GLY A 111 10.87 11.63 8.11
C GLY A 111 12.19 11.26 7.41
N VAL A 112 13.14 10.66 8.14
CA VAL A 112 14.41 10.16 7.62
C VAL A 112 14.27 8.66 7.35
N GLY A 113 14.67 8.20 6.17
CA GLY A 113 14.55 6.79 5.78
C GLY A 113 15.46 5.89 6.63
N ALA A 114 14.87 4.89 7.26
CA ALA A 114 15.52 3.91 8.13
C ALA A 114 15.70 2.55 7.46
N TRP A 115 14.82 2.21 6.53
CA TRP A 115 14.83 0.94 5.82
C TRP A 115 14.14 1.11 4.47
N HIS A 116 14.52 0.32 3.49
CA HIS A 116 13.76 0.20 2.25
C HIS A 116 13.99 -1.17 1.60
N GLY A 117 12.99 -1.67 0.88
CA GLY A 117 13.07 -2.96 0.22
C GLY A 117 11.75 -3.42 -0.37
N TYR A 118 11.79 -4.56 -1.06
CA TYR A 118 10.59 -5.21 -1.56
C TYR A 118 9.89 -5.97 -0.44
N LEU A 119 8.58 -5.78 -0.32
CA LEU A 119 7.80 -6.58 0.61
C LEU A 119 7.75 -8.04 0.12
N ASN A 120 8.17 -8.97 0.98
CA ASN A 120 8.07 -10.40 0.72
C ASN A 120 6.62 -10.86 0.87
N LEU A 121 5.95 -11.12 -0.25
CA LEU A 121 4.57 -11.57 -0.28
C LEU A 121 4.43 -13.09 -0.25
N ASP A 122 5.53 -13.82 -0.39
CA ASP A 122 5.54 -15.29 -0.38
C ASP A 122 5.59 -15.83 1.06
N GLU A 123 6.16 -15.06 1.98
CA GLU A 123 6.18 -15.37 3.41
C GLU A 123 4.91 -14.94 4.15
N ASP A 124 4.60 -15.60 5.26
CA ASP A 124 3.39 -15.34 6.03
C ASP A 124 3.37 -13.93 6.65
N ASP A 125 4.55 -13.39 7.00
CA ASP A 125 4.71 -12.08 7.62
C ASP A 125 5.55 -11.13 6.75
N ILE A 126 4.98 -10.02 6.30
CA ILE A 126 5.72 -9.02 5.50
C ILE A 126 6.83 -8.31 6.29
N LEU A 127 6.83 -8.42 7.62
CA LEU A 127 7.87 -7.82 8.46
C LEU A 127 9.19 -8.57 8.38
N ASP A 128 9.19 -9.81 7.89
CA ASP A 128 10.39 -10.61 7.61
C ASP A 128 11.01 -10.25 6.24
N SER A 129 10.65 -9.10 5.66
CA SER A 129 11.23 -8.62 4.41
C SER A 129 12.67 -8.10 4.62
N ASP A 130 13.57 -8.55 3.76
CA ASP A 130 14.96 -8.10 3.70
C ASP A 130 15.09 -6.68 3.12
N ALA A 131 16.02 -5.89 3.66
CA ALA A 131 16.44 -4.64 3.04
C ALA A 131 17.08 -4.87 1.67
N GLU A 132 16.81 -3.98 0.69
CA GLU A 132 17.45 -4.06 -0.63
C GLU A 132 18.89 -3.51 -0.61
N TRP A 133 19.16 -2.47 0.21
CA TRP A 133 20.48 -1.86 0.37
C TRP A 133 20.75 -1.50 1.84
N GLY A 134 21.95 -1.79 2.34
CA GLY A 134 22.38 -1.48 3.72
C GLY A 134 22.91 -2.71 4.47
N ASP A 135 23.04 -2.58 5.79
CA ASP A 135 23.18 -3.73 6.68
C ASP A 135 21.90 -4.55 6.56
N HIS A 136 22.02 -5.85 6.26
CA HIS A 136 20.94 -6.76 5.87
C HIS A 136 19.93 -7.05 7.00
N GLU A 137 19.30 -6.00 7.53
CA GLU A 137 18.36 -6.06 8.64
C GLU A 137 16.93 -6.25 8.10
N LEU A 138 16.16 -7.06 8.83
CA LEU A 138 14.75 -7.28 8.52
C LEU A 138 13.95 -6.02 8.83
N LEU A 139 12.86 -5.80 8.09
CA LEU A 139 11.93 -4.70 8.37
C LEU A 139 11.46 -4.70 9.83
N LYS A 140 11.21 -5.88 10.40
CA LYS A 140 10.82 -6.07 11.79
C LYS A 140 11.86 -5.54 12.78
N ASP A 141 13.14 -5.84 12.54
CA ASP A 141 14.23 -5.49 13.46
C ASP A 141 14.39 -3.97 13.53
N ILE A 142 14.38 -3.30 12.38
CA ILE A 142 14.43 -1.83 12.31
C ILE A 142 13.19 -1.21 12.97
N LEU A 143 12.00 -1.80 12.78
CA LEU A 143 10.78 -1.33 13.45
C LEU A 143 10.88 -1.42 14.97
N GLU A 144 11.44 -2.51 15.49
CA GLU A 144 11.68 -2.69 16.93
C GLU A 144 12.66 -1.62 17.45
N GLN A 145 13.77 -1.35 16.76
CA GLN A 145 14.70 -0.26 17.12
C GLN A 145 14.00 1.13 17.16
N LEU A 146 13.21 1.46 16.13
CA LEU A 146 12.55 2.76 16.07
C LEU A 146 11.42 2.93 17.10
N ILE A 147 10.72 1.85 17.46
CA ILE A 147 9.52 1.90 18.30
C ILE A 147 9.83 1.59 19.77
N GLU A 148 10.57 0.50 20.03
CA GLU A 148 10.87 0.05 21.39
C GLU A 148 12.02 0.86 21.99
N ASP A 149 13.09 1.07 21.22
CA ASP A 149 14.26 1.83 21.68
C ASP A 149 14.12 3.34 21.44
N ASN A 150 13.07 3.76 20.71
CA ASN A 150 12.77 5.14 20.37
C ASN A 150 13.96 5.85 19.69
N GLU A 151 14.70 5.08 18.89
CA GLU A 151 15.83 5.55 18.10
C GLU A 151 15.39 6.51 16.98
N ASN A 152 16.36 7.27 16.48
CA ASN A 152 16.18 8.16 15.34
C ASN A 152 17.35 7.94 14.41
N ILE A 153 17.07 7.99 13.12
CA ILE A 153 18.10 7.82 12.12
C ILE A 153 18.84 9.15 11.96
N GLU A 154 20.16 9.09 12.00
CA GLU A 154 20.99 10.25 11.72
C GLU A 154 20.90 10.57 10.22
N LEU A 155 20.60 11.82 9.91
CA LEU A 155 20.53 12.29 8.53
C LEU A 155 21.95 12.42 7.95
N ASP A 156 22.27 11.66 6.91
CA ASP A 156 23.52 11.81 6.17
C ASP A 156 23.35 12.86 5.06
N VAL A 157 23.86 14.07 5.32
CA VAL A 157 23.80 15.20 4.39
C VAL A 157 24.84 15.12 3.26
N ASP A 158 25.88 14.31 3.43
CA ASP A 158 27.00 14.20 2.49
C ASP A 158 26.81 13.03 1.50
N LYS A 159 25.79 12.19 1.71
CA LYS A 159 25.45 11.06 0.84
C LYS A 159 25.09 11.53 -0.57
N ASN A 160 25.94 11.15 -1.54
CA ASN A 160 25.72 11.43 -2.95
C ASN A 160 24.42 10.79 -3.47
N ASN A 161 23.84 11.44 -4.47
CA ASN A 161 22.39 11.47 -4.68
C ASN A 161 21.75 10.21 -5.29
N ASP A 162 22.46 9.10 -5.44
CA ASP A 162 22.12 8.27 -6.59
C ASP A 162 21.02 7.24 -6.38
N GLU A 163 20.79 6.62 -5.22
CA GLU A 163 19.96 5.40 -5.28
C GLU A 163 19.15 4.97 -4.04
N SER A 164 19.44 5.49 -2.85
CA SER A 164 18.79 5.04 -1.61
C SER A 164 18.22 6.21 -0.83
N LEU A 165 17.07 5.98 -0.18
CA LEU A 165 16.49 6.89 0.82
C LEU A 165 16.97 6.60 2.26
N LEU A 166 17.85 5.62 2.43
CA LEU A 166 18.45 5.31 3.74
C LEU A 166 19.28 6.49 4.22
N GLU A 167 19.00 6.94 5.45
CA GLU A 167 19.58 8.12 6.12
C GLU A 167 19.27 9.44 5.39
N ARG A 168 18.16 9.49 4.64
CA ARG A 168 17.76 10.68 3.85
C ARG A 168 16.29 11.02 4.04
N GLU A 169 15.96 12.30 3.85
CA GLU A 169 14.58 12.74 3.79
C GLU A 169 13.95 12.42 2.42
N MET A 170 12.64 12.12 2.42
CA MET A 170 11.86 12.02 1.17
C MET A 170 11.85 13.38 0.44
N PRO A 171 12.21 13.44 -0.86
CA PRO A 171 11.98 14.63 -1.67
C PRO A 171 10.50 15.01 -1.65
N ASP A 172 10.20 16.29 -1.46
CA ASP A 172 8.81 16.72 -1.33
C ASP A 172 8.10 16.82 -2.69
N PHE A 173 6.84 16.41 -2.72
CA PHE A 173 5.95 16.49 -3.86
C PHE A 173 4.49 16.39 -3.42
N SER A 174 3.57 16.81 -4.31
CA SER A 174 2.13 16.73 -4.07
C SER A 174 1.60 15.33 -4.38
N VAL A 175 0.77 14.82 -3.48
CA VAL A 175 -0.07 13.62 -3.67
C VAL A 175 -1.53 13.97 -3.45
N GLU A 176 -2.44 13.16 -3.98
CA GLU A 176 -3.88 13.38 -3.88
C GLU A 176 -4.58 12.25 -3.13
N THR A 177 -5.54 12.59 -2.27
CA THR A 177 -6.49 11.61 -1.72
C THR A 177 -7.53 11.20 -2.77
N ILE A 178 -8.35 10.19 -2.48
CA ILE A 178 -9.49 9.82 -3.34
C ILE A 178 -10.50 10.96 -3.54
N ASN A 179 -10.51 11.96 -2.64
CA ASN A 179 -11.37 13.13 -2.72
C ASN A 179 -10.68 14.32 -3.43
N ASN A 180 -9.56 14.07 -4.12
CA ASN A 180 -8.73 15.07 -4.80
C ASN A 180 -8.16 16.15 -3.86
N GLU A 181 -8.01 15.84 -2.56
CA GLU A 181 -7.31 16.72 -1.62
C GLU A 181 -5.80 16.54 -1.81
N LYS A 182 -5.10 17.64 -2.09
CA LYS A 182 -3.64 17.65 -2.25
C LYS A 182 -2.93 17.71 -0.90
N LYS A 183 -1.90 16.87 -0.71
CA LYS A 183 -1.01 16.87 0.47
C LYS A 183 0.45 16.75 0.04
N SER A 184 1.35 17.25 0.87
CA SER A 184 2.80 17.04 0.73
C SER A 184 3.16 15.63 1.20
N ILE A 185 3.94 14.89 0.41
CA ILE A 185 4.46 13.59 0.83
C ILE A 185 5.36 13.70 2.06
N LYS A 186 6.15 14.79 2.15
CA LYS A 186 7.05 15.03 3.28
C LYS A 186 6.28 15.15 4.58
N TYR A 187 5.14 15.84 4.55
CA TYR A 187 4.22 15.91 5.69
C TYR A 187 3.60 14.56 6.06
N LEU A 188 3.41 13.66 5.10
CA LEU A 188 2.81 12.34 5.36
C LEU A 188 3.80 11.35 5.99
N VAL A 189 5.08 11.42 5.61
CA VAL A 189 6.11 10.51 6.14
C VAL A 189 6.70 10.99 7.47
N LYS A 190 6.67 12.31 7.73
CA LYS A 190 7.06 12.90 9.02
C LYS A 190 5.88 12.93 9.99
N SER A 191 5.95 12.15 11.06
CA SER A 191 4.83 12.01 12.01
C SER A 191 5.31 11.82 13.45
N ASP A 192 4.39 11.67 14.41
CA ASP A 192 4.74 11.36 15.81
C ASP A 192 5.21 9.91 16.01
N LYS A 193 5.10 9.08 14.98
CA LYS A 193 5.46 7.67 14.92
C LYS A 193 6.30 7.37 13.66
N PRO A 194 6.97 6.21 13.58
CA PRO A 194 7.54 5.75 12.31
C PRO A 194 6.45 5.59 11.23
N THR A 195 6.83 5.76 9.97
CA THR A 195 5.92 5.66 8.83
C THR A 195 6.45 4.68 7.79
N LEU A 196 5.68 3.63 7.49
CA LEU A 196 5.95 2.77 6.33
C LEU A 196 5.19 3.31 5.12
N LEU A 197 5.94 3.79 4.13
CA LEU A 197 5.45 4.17 2.83
C LEU A 197 5.50 2.95 1.90
N VAL A 198 4.34 2.46 1.44
CA VAL A 198 4.25 1.32 0.52
C VAL A 198 3.84 1.81 -0.86
N ILE A 199 4.65 1.53 -1.86
CA ILE A 199 4.45 1.96 -3.25
C ILE A 199 3.73 0.85 -4.01
N PHE A 200 2.65 1.22 -4.70
CA PHE A 200 1.86 0.30 -5.50
C PHE A 200 1.38 0.97 -6.79
N GLN A 201 0.97 0.16 -7.76
CA GLN A 201 0.35 0.65 -8.98
C GLN A 201 -0.85 -0.23 -9.31
N MET A 202 -1.99 0.43 -9.52
CA MET A 202 -3.25 -0.19 -9.91
C MET A 202 -3.80 0.60 -11.09
N PRO A 203 -3.90 0.01 -12.30
CA PRO A 203 -4.37 0.72 -13.48
C PRO A 203 -5.78 1.23 -13.28
N LYS A 204 -6.01 2.51 -13.58
CA LYS A 204 -7.33 3.16 -13.41
C LYS A 204 -8.45 2.55 -14.28
N ASP A 205 -8.07 1.88 -15.36
CA ASP A 205 -8.96 1.35 -16.37
C ASP A 205 -9.32 -0.14 -16.19
N VAL A 206 -8.66 -0.83 -15.26
CA VAL A 206 -9.01 -2.21 -14.86
C VAL A 206 -10.19 -2.18 -13.89
N ASP A 207 -11.22 -2.97 -14.15
CA ASP A 207 -12.37 -3.11 -13.27
C ASP A 207 -12.13 -4.24 -12.26
N LEU A 208 -11.87 -3.89 -11.01
CA LEU A 208 -11.65 -4.86 -9.93
C LEU A 208 -12.94 -5.56 -9.47
N ASN A 209 -14.11 -5.02 -9.84
CA ASN A 209 -15.40 -5.57 -9.48
C ASN A 209 -16.02 -6.36 -10.63
N ALA A 210 -15.27 -6.59 -11.71
CA ALA A 210 -15.68 -7.44 -12.82
C ALA A 210 -15.69 -8.93 -12.42
N GLN A 211 -16.46 -9.32 -11.41
CA GLN A 211 -16.84 -10.71 -11.22
C GLN A 211 -17.90 -11.06 -12.26
N LYS A 212 -17.45 -11.82 -13.28
CA LYS A 212 -18.20 -12.88 -13.96
C LYS A 212 -19.74 -12.73 -13.99
N LYS A 213 -20.25 -11.91 -14.91
CA LYS A 213 -21.30 -12.43 -15.79
C LYS A 213 -20.68 -13.56 -16.61
N MET A 214 -20.67 -14.79 -16.08
CA MET A 214 -20.37 -16.02 -16.85
C MET A 214 -21.47 -16.31 -17.89
N GLU A 215 -22.10 -15.29 -18.45
CA GLU A 215 -23.10 -15.43 -19.49
C GLU A 215 -22.40 -15.36 -20.85
N LYS A 216 -22.01 -16.55 -21.33
CA LYS A 216 -22.13 -16.93 -22.75
C LYS A 216 -21.37 -16.11 -23.82
N GLU A 217 -20.30 -15.38 -23.54
CA GLU A 217 -19.43 -14.90 -24.63
C GLU A 217 -18.31 -15.89 -24.98
N LYS A 218 -18.50 -16.54 -26.14
CA LYS A 218 -17.76 -17.69 -26.68
C LYS A 218 -16.35 -17.38 -27.23
N SER A 219 -15.63 -16.38 -26.72
CA SER A 219 -14.27 -16.11 -27.18
C SER A 219 -13.22 -16.43 -26.11
N VAL A 220 -12.21 -17.23 -26.48
CA VAL A 220 -11.07 -17.58 -25.62
C VAL A 220 -10.36 -16.32 -25.10
N GLY A 221 -10.34 -15.24 -25.90
CA GLY A 221 -9.76 -13.95 -25.50
C GLY A 221 -10.50 -13.26 -24.34
N GLY A 222 -11.84 -13.29 -24.33
CA GLY A 222 -12.63 -12.72 -23.23
C GLY A 222 -12.48 -13.49 -21.91
N PHE A 223 -12.34 -14.82 -21.99
CA PHE A 223 -12.07 -15.65 -20.83
C PHE A 223 -10.70 -15.35 -20.20
N LEU A 224 -9.65 -15.29 -21.02
CA LEU A 224 -8.30 -14.99 -20.56
C LEU A 224 -8.20 -13.59 -19.93
N GLY A 225 -8.83 -12.58 -20.54
CA GLY A 225 -8.84 -11.22 -19.98
C GLY A 225 -9.43 -11.14 -18.57
N ASN A 226 -10.53 -11.86 -18.32
CA ASN A 226 -11.18 -11.85 -17.01
C ASN A 226 -10.36 -12.59 -15.94
N VAL A 227 -9.72 -13.71 -16.29
CA VAL A 227 -8.83 -14.45 -15.37
C VAL A 227 -7.66 -13.56 -14.96
N VAL A 228 -7.01 -12.91 -15.94
CA VAL A 228 -5.90 -11.98 -15.69
C VAL A 228 -6.33 -10.84 -14.76
N GLN A 229 -7.46 -10.18 -15.03
CA GLN A 229 -7.92 -9.08 -14.19
C GLN A 229 -8.23 -9.53 -12.75
N THR A 230 -8.80 -10.72 -12.59
CA THR A 230 -9.09 -11.31 -11.28
C THR A 230 -7.81 -11.63 -10.50
N THR A 231 -6.82 -12.25 -11.15
CA THR A 231 -5.53 -12.54 -10.50
C THR A 231 -4.79 -11.25 -10.15
N ALA A 232 -4.81 -10.23 -11.02
CA ALA A 232 -4.17 -8.93 -10.76
C ALA A 232 -4.77 -8.25 -9.53
N LYS A 233 -6.12 -8.26 -9.44
CA LYS A 233 -6.86 -7.81 -8.26
C LYS A 233 -6.38 -8.53 -7.01
N GLN A 234 -6.35 -9.87 -7.03
CA GLN A 234 -5.94 -10.65 -5.86
C GLN A 234 -4.51 -10.32 -5.42
N THR A 235 -3.57 -10.11 -6.35
CA THR A 235 -2.21 -9.70 -6.02
C THR A 235 -2.20 -8.37 -5.26
N TRP A 236 -2.91 -7.33 -5.74
CA TRP A 236 -2.95 -6.05 -5.05
C TRP A 236 -3.59 -6.16 -3.67
N LEU A 237 -4.78 -6.78 -3.59
CA LEU A 237 -5.50 -6.91 -2.32
C LEU A 237 -4.72 -7.74 -1.29
N ARG A 238 -3.93 -8.74 -1.74
CA ARG A 238 -3.07 -9.54 -0.86
C ARG A 238 -1.98 -8.71 -0.19
N VAL A 239 -1.39 -7.72 -0.87
CA VAL A 239 -0.42 -6.80 -0.24
C VAL A 239 -1.07 -6.06 0.92
N MET A 240 -2.23 -5.45 0.68
CA MET A 240 -2.96 -4.70 1.70
C MET A 240 -3.41 -5.59 2.86
N GLN A 241 -3.93 -6.78 2.55
CA GLN A 241 -4.33 -7.77 3.54
C GLN A 241 -3.16 -8.24 4.41
N LYS A 242 -1.99 -8.49 3.81
CA LYS A 242 -0.80 -8.88 4.55
C LYS A 242 -0.30 -7.76 5.45
N ILE A 243 -0.34 -6.51 5.02
CA ILE A 243 0.00 -5.38 5.88
C ILE A 243 -0.95 -5.31 7.09
N GLU A 244 -2.27 -5.38 6.84
CA GLU A 244 -3.30 -5.38 7.89
C GLU A 244 -3.08 -6.50 8.91
N PHE A 245 -2.74 -7.70 8.42
CA PHE A 245 -2.46 -8.84 9.28
C PHE A 245 -1.13 -8.69 10.02
N SER A 246 -0.02 -8.47 9.31
CA SER A 246 1.31 -8.41 9.91
C SER A 246 1.46 -7.30 10.94
N VAL A 247 1.01 -6.10 10.61
CA VAL A 247 1.21 -4.89 11.42
C VAL A 247 0.14 -4.73 12.49
N PHE A 248 -1.13 -4.95 12.13
CA PHE A 248 -2.27 -4.64 12.99
C PHE A 248 -2.98 -5.89 13.53
N LYS A 249 -2.54 -7.10 13.14
CA LYS A 249 -3.17 -8.38 13.49
C LYS A 249 -4.65 -8.43 13.14
N LYS A 250 -5.03 -7.73 12.07
CA LYS A 250 -6.40 -7.69 11.54
C LYS A 250 -6.52 -8.63 10.36
N GLU A 251 -7.27 -9.71 10.55
CA GLU A 251 -7.61 -10.61 9.47
C GLU A 251 -8.72 -10.00 8.60
N ILE A 252 -8.32 -9.46 7.45
CA ILE A 252 -9.26 -8.94 6.45
C ILE A 252 -9.63 -10.08 5.50
N LYS A 253 -10.91 -10.39 5.38
CA LYS A 253 -11.39 -11.34 4.36
C LYS A 253 -11.53 -10.60 3.03
N ILE A 254 -10.82 -11.09 2.02
CA ILE A 254 -11.07 -10.71 0.62
C ILE A 254 -12.19 -11.63 0.14
N TYR A 255 -13.41 -11.12 0.06
CA TYR A 255 -14.53 -11.89 -0.48
C TYR A 255 -14.32 -12.08 -1.98
N ASP A 256 -14.15 -13.34 -2.38
CA ASP A 256 -14.04 -13.74 -3.78
C ASP A 256 -15.34 -14.31 -4.36
N GLU A 257 -16.43 -14.40 -3.58
CA GLU A 257 -17.66 -15.06 -4.03
C GLU A 257 -18.91 -14.18 -3.83
N PRO A 258 -19.84 -14.15 -4.79
CA PRO A 258 -21.23 -13.81 -4.47
C PRO A 258 -21.76 -14.87 -3.49
N GLU A 259 -22.40 -14.42 -2.41
CA GLU A 259 -23.27 -15.31 -1.64
C GLU A 259 -24.32 -15.89 -2.60
N ASP A 260 -24.34 -17.22 -2.73
CA ASP A 260 -25.34 -17.98 -3.49
C ASP A 260 -26.78 -17.68 -3.07
#